data_AF-A0A0S7YGQ9-F1
#
_entry.id   AF-A0A0S7YGQ9-F1
#
_cell.length_a   1.000
_cell.length_b   1.000
_cell.length_c   1.000
_cell.angle_alpha   90.00
_cell.angle_beta   90.00
_cell.angle_gamma   90.00
#
_symmetry.space_group_name_H-M   'P 1'
#
loop_
_entity.id
_entity.type
_entity.pdbx_description
1 polymer ?
#
loop_
_entity_poly.entity_id
_entity_poly.type
_entity_poly.pdbx_seq_one_letter_code
_entity_poly.pdbx_strand_id
1 'polypeptide(L)' 'MNDQWPHHWTMKSNLEYIKKNGKEKWLQFQKQEWSCKNCGAEIKWYQKMCSCGQQLNAWDLPAAG' A
#
# COMPACT_ATOMS: atom_id res chain seq x y z
N MET A 1 5.20 -4.43 -14.02
CA MET A 1 4.23 -3.91 -14.99
C MET A 1 3.97 -2.49 -14.55
N ASN A 2 4.32 -1.51 -15.37
CA ASN A 2 4.22 -0.09 -15.01
C ASN A 2 3.15 0.55 -15.90
N ASP A 3 1.92 0.06 -15.77
CA ASP A 3 0.78 0.71 -16.40
C ASP A 3 0.33 1.92 -15.56
N GLN A 4 -0.80 2.52 -15.90
CA GLN A 4 -1.27 3.68 -15.16
C GLN A 4 -1.64 3.38 -13.71
N TRP A 5 -1.76 2.13 -13.27
CA TRP A 5 -2.31 1.76 -11.96
C TRP A 5 -1.20 1.46 -10.93
N PRO A 6 -0.97 2.34 -9.93
CA PRO A 6 0.13 2.18 -8.96
C PRO A 6 0.14 0.83 -8.22
N HIS A 7 -1.04 0.24 -7.99
CA HIS A 7 -1.15 -1.04 -7.30
C HIS A 7 -0.56 -2.21 -8.10
N HIS A 8 -0.48 -2.11 -9.43
CA HIS A 8 0.17 -3.12 -10.27
C HIS A 8 1.70 -3.10 -10.18
N TRP A 9 2.29 -1.98 -9.75
CA TRP A 9 3.75 -1.78 -9.76
C TRP A 9 4.45 -2.61 -8.68
N THR A 10 3.75 -2.90 -7.59
CA THR A 10 4.32 -3.56 -6.40
C THR A 10 4.51 -5.07 -6.53
N MET A 11 3.93 -5.71 -7.55
CA MET A 11 3.95 -7.18 -7.65
C MET A 11 5.37 -7.74 -7.67
N LYS A 12 6.26 -7.18 -8.49
CA LYS A 12 7.65 -7.67 -8.62
C LYS A 12 8.44 -7.48 -7.32
N SER A 13 8.39 -6.29 -6.73
CA SER A 13 9.12 -6.01 -5.48
C SER A 13 8.60 -6.85 -4.31
N ASN A 14 7.29 -7.07 -4.22
CA ASN A 14 6.69 -7.96 -3.22
C ASN A 14 7.21 -9.39 -3.37
N LEU A 15 7.21 -9.94 -4.59
CA LEU A 15 7.69 -11.30 -4.83
C LEU A 15 9.18 -11.46 -4.50
N GLU A 16 10.02 -10.50 -4.90
CA GLU A 16 11.45 -10.51 -4.55
C GLU A 16 11.67 -10.39 -3.04
N TYR A 17 10.91 -9.55 -2.35
CA TYR A 17 10.99 -9.44 -0.90
C TYR A 17 10.58 -10.74 -0.21
N ILE A 18 9.47 -11.37 -0.63
CA ILE A 18 9.00 -12.65 -0.10
C ILE A 18 10.06 -13.73 -0.31
N LYS A 19 10.65 -13.81 -1.51
CA LYS A 19 11.71 -14.77 -1.84
C LYS A 19 12.94 -14.61 -0.94
N LYS A 20 13.31 -13.37 -0.60
CA LYS A 20 14.49 -13.06 0.23
C LYS A 20 14.23 -13.20 1.74
N ASN A 21 13.04 -12.85 2.22
CA ASN A 21 12.78 -12.63 3.65
C ASN A 21 11.70 -13.56 4.23
N GLY A 22 10.95 -14.28 3.39
CA GLY A 22 9.81 -15.09 3.79
C GLY A 22 8.49 -14.31 3.83
N LYS A 23 7.38 -15.05 3.76
CA LYS A 23 6.02 -14.49 3.69
C LYS A 23 5.60 -13.81 4.99
N GLU A 24 6.06 -14.29 6.14
CA GLU A 24 5.69 -13.78 7.46
C GLU A 24 6.20 -12.35 7.66
N LYS A 25 7.47 -12.12 7.31
CA LYS A 25 8.07 -10.78 7.34
C LYS A 25 7.38 -9.84 6.36
N TRP A 26 7.02 -10.34 5.18
CA TRP A 26 6.28 -9.56 4.21
C TRP A 26 4.90 -9.15 4.75
N LEU A 27 4.13 -10.08 5.35
CA LEU A 27 2.82 -9.76 5.94
C LEU A 27 2.94 -8.73 7.08
N GLN A 28 3.98 -8.80 7.91
CA GLN A 28 4.24 -7.79 8.93
C GLN A 28 4.52 -6.41 8.31
N PHE A 29 5.34 -6.36 7.26
CA PHE A 29 5.62 -5.12 6.53
C PHE A 29 4.36 -4.55 5.88
N GLN A 30 3.56 -5.38 5.21
CA GLN A 30 2.29 -4.96 4.61
C GLN A 30 1.33 -4.43 5.68
N LYS A 31 1.22 -5.07 6.85
CA LYS A 31 0.38 -4.57 7.93
C LYS A 31 0.81 -3.16 8.36
N GLN A 32 2.11 -2.92 8.46
CA GLN A 32 2.62 -1.58 8.81
C GLN A 32 2.36 -0.57 7.69
N GLU A 33 2.59 -0.94 6.44
CA GLU A 33 2.40 -0.08 5.27
C GLU A 33 0.93 0.32 5.09
N TRP A 34 0.02 -0.65 5.25
CA TRP A 34 -1.42 -0.47 5.07
C TRP A 34 -2.15 -0.10 6.36
N SER A 35 -1.47 0.54 7.30
CA SER A 35 -2.06 1.10 8.53
C SER A 35 -1.80 2.59 8.66
N CYS A 36 -2.82 3.34 9.09
CA CYS A 36 -2.70 4.74 9.45
C CYS A 36 -1.67 4.91 10.57
N LYS A 37 -0.68 5.77 10.38
CA LYS A 37 0.36 6.02 11.39
C LYS A 37 -0.14 6.76 12.64
N ASN A 38 -1.31 7.40 12.55
CA ASN A 38 -1.92 8.10 13.67
C ASN A 38 -2.82 7.19 14.54
N CYS A 39 -3.73 6.42 13.92
CA CYS A 39 -4.71 5.63 14.68
C CYS A 39 -4.61 4.10 14.50
N GLY A 40 -3.74 3.61 13.62
CA GLY A 40 -3.58 2.18 13.35
C GLY A 40 -4.69 1.53 12.51
N ALA A 41 -5.71 2.28 12.08
CA ALA A 41 -6.75 1.74 11.20
C ALA A 41 -6.19 1.34 9.83
N GLU A 42 -6.78 0.31 9.22
CA GLU A 42 -6.44 -0.10 7.86
C GLU A 42 -6.73 1.01 6.84
N ILE A 43 -5.87 1.12 5.82
CA ILE A 43 -6.00 2.10 4.74
C ILE A 43 -5.98 1.42 3.37
N LYS A 44 -6.44 2.14 2.33
CA LYS A 44 -6.53 1.64 0.94
C LYS A 44 -5.74 2.53 -0.02
N TRP A 45 -5.34 1.98 -1.17
CA TRP A 45 -4.47 2.61 -2.18
C TRP A 45 -4.73 4.08 -2.49
N TYR A 46 -5.99 4.44 -2.72
CA TYR A 46 -6.40 5.78 -3.18
C TYR A 46 -7.10 6.58 -2.08
N GLN A 47 -7.07 6.09 -0.83
CA GLN A 47 -7.76 6.74 0.28
C GLN A 47 -6.97 7.96 0.77
N LYS A 48 -7.48 9.16 0.49
CA LYS A 48 -6.80 10.42 0.85
C LYS A 48 -6.91 10.79 2.34
N MET A 49 -7.94 10.28 3.03
CA MET A 49 -8.20 10.60 4.43
C MET A 49 -8.57 9.34 5.22
N CYS A 50 -7.93 9.17 6.37
CA CYS A 50 -8.26 8.10 7.30
C CYS A 50 -9.61 8.37 7.98
N SER A 51 -10.28 7.33 8.49
CA SER A 51 -11.48 7.46 9.30
C SER A 51 -11.26 8.29 10.57
N CYS A 52 -10.02 8.38 11.06
CA CYS A 52 -9.67 9.25 12.19
C CYS A 52 -9.45 10.72 11.80
N GLY A 53 -9.62 11.09 10.53
CA GLY A 53 -9.42 12.46 10.03
C GLY A 53 -7.99 12.79 9.60
N GLN A 54 -7.03 11.88 9.81
CA GLN A 54 -5.65 12.09 9.33
C GLN A 54 -5.58 12.07 7.79
N GLN A 55 -4.95 13.07 7.20
CA GLN A 55 -4.60 13.05 5.78
C GLN A 55 -3.52 11.98 5.51
N LEU A 56 -3.76 11.15 4.50
CA LEU A 56 -2.89 10.04 4.12
C LEU A 56 -2.06 10.40 2.88
N ASN A 57 -0.83 9.90 2.83
CA ASN A 57 0.03 9.98 1.65
C ASN A 57 -0.36 8.90 0.63
N ALA A 58 -1.57 9.02 0.07
CA ALA A 58 -2.11 8.06 -0.88
C ALA A 58 -1.83 8.46 -2.33
N TRP A 59 -1.70 7.45 -3.20
CA TRP A 59 -1.59 7.62 -4.65
C TRP A 59 -2.85 8.27 -5.22
N ASP A 60 -2.73 8.95 -6.35
CA ASP A 60 -3.88 9.42 -7.10
C ASP A 60 -4.52 8.29 -7.90
N LEU A 61 -5.85 8.33 -8.00
CA LEU A 61 -6.55 7.48 -8.94
C LEU A 61 -6.21 7.98 -10.35
N PRO A 62 -5.70 7.13 -11.25
CA PRO A 62 -5.44 7.53 -12.62
C PRO A 62 -6.72 8.05 -13.27
N ALA A 63 -6.61 9.07 -14.13
CA ALA A 63 -7.76 9.56 -14.88
C ALA A 63 -8.38 8.39 -15.67
N ALA A 64 -9.71 8.23 -15.58
CA ALA A 64 -10.41 7.34 -16.49
C ALA A 64 -10.32 7.97 -17.88
N GLY A 65 -9.61 7.30 -18.78
CA GLY A 65 -9.55 7.67 -20.19
C GLY A 65 -10.88 7.45 -20.89
#